data_AF-A0A258BJA6-F1
#
_entry.id   AF-A0A258BJA6-F1
#
_cell.length_a   1.000
_cell.length_b   1.000
_cell.length_c   1.000
_cell.angle_alpha   90.00
_cell.angle_beta   90.00
_cell.angle_gamma   90.00
#
_symmetry.space_group_name_H-M   'P 1'
#
loop_
_entity.id
_entity.type
_entity.pdbx_description
1 polymer ?
#
loop_
_entity_poly.entity_id
_entity_poly.type
_entity_poly.pdbx_seq_one_letter_code
_entity_poly.pdbx_strand_id
1 'polypeptide(L)' 'MRHDPASGAIIVMLRSLKMHGMAQAVTDLMEQGAPAFDAAVPILSQLLKAETAERE' A
#
# COMPACT_ATOMS: atom_id res chain seq x y z
N MET A 1 -18.22 1.51 1.03
CA MET A 1 -17.24 1.55 -0.08
C MET A 1 -16.62 0.18 -0.18
N ARG A 2 -16.59 -0.44 -1.36
CA ARG A 2 -16.00 -1.77 -1.54
C ARG A 2 -14.48 -1.58 -1.66
N HIS A 3 -13.75 -1.89 -0.60
CA HIS A 3 -12.29 -1.72 -0.57
C HIS A 3 -11.63 -2.58 -1.66
N ASP A 4 -10.71 -1.98 -2.41
CA ASP A 4 -9.91 -2.69 -3.41
C ASP A 4 -8.92 -3.63 -2.70
N PRO A 5 -8.91 -4.94 -3.01
CA PRO A 5 -7.97 -5.88 -2.42
C PRO A 5 -6.49 -5.51 -2.64
N ALA A 6 -6.15 -4.77 -3.71
CA ALA A 6 -4.79 -4.31 -3.97
C ALA A 6 -4.29 -3.28 -2.94
N SER A 7 -5.17 -2.37 -2.49
CA SER A 7 -4.85 -1.40 -1.44
C SER A 7 -4.58 -2.09 -0.10
N GLY A 8 -5.34 -3.14 0.22
CA GLY A 8 -5.09 -3.98 1.39
C GLY A 8 -3.73 -4.69 1.35
N ALA A 9 -3.33 -5.19 0.17
CA ALA A 9 -2.03 -5.84 -0.01
C ALA A 9 -0.86 -4.87 0.23
N ILE A 10 -0.96 -3.62 -0.23
CA ILE A 10 0.05 -2.57 0.02
C ILE A 10 0.31 -2.39 1.52
N ILE A 11 -0.75 -2.34 2.33
CA ILE A 11 -0.66 -2.17 3.78
C ILE A 11 0.09 -3.35 4.42
N VAL A 12 -0.20 -4.58 3.99
CA VAL A 12 0.47 -5.79 4.50
C VAL A 12 1.96 -5.77 4.17
N MET A 13 2.31 -5.42 2.94
CA MET A 13 3.71 -5.34 2.50
C MET A 13 4.49 -4.24 3.22
N LEU A 14 3.89 -3.07 3.46
CA LEU A 14 4.53 -2.02 4.26
C LEU A 14 4.80 -2.49 5.70
N ARG A 15 3.89 -3.28 6.30
CA ARG A 15 4.12 -3.85 7.63
C ARG A 15 5.23 -4.91 7.64
N SER A 16 5.35 -5.75 6.61
CA SER A 16 6.46 -6.72 6.53
C SER A 16 7.81 -6.02 6.40
N LEU A 17 7.85 -4.86 5.74
CA LEU A 17 9.01 -3.98 5.65
C LEU A 17 9.25 -3.13 6.92
N LYS A 18 8.48 -3.32 7.99
CA LYS A 18 8.51 -2.53 9.24
C LYS A 18 8.17 -1.03 9.06
N MET A 19 7.55 -0.66 7.94
CA MET A 19 7.15 0.71 7.61
C MET A 19 5.76 1.04 8.20
N HIS A 20 5.60 0.89 9.52
CA HIS A 20 4.31 1.00 10.19
C HIS A 20 3.63 2.37 10.03
N GLY A 21 4.39 3.47 10.06
CA GLY A 21 3.85 4.81 9.84
C GLY A 21 3.29 5.01 8.43
N MET A 22 3.96 4.44 7.41
CA MET A 22 3.48 4.47 6.02
C MET A 22 2.25 3.59 5.84
N ALA A 23 2.22 2.42 6.48
CA ALA A 23 1.04 1.56 6.47
C ALA A 23 -0.19 2.26 7.08
N GLN A 24 0.01 3.06 8.14
CA GLN A 24 -1.06 3.88 8.71
C GLN A 24 -1.50 4.98 7.74
N ALA A 25 -0.56 5.75 7.19
CA ALA A 25 -0.88 6.82 6.24
C ALA A 25 -1.66 6.30 5.01
N VAL A 26 -1.28 5.14 4.48
CA VAL A 26 -2.01 4.49 3.39
C VAL A 26 -3.42 4.06 3.80
N THR A 27 -3.60 3.56 5.02
CA THR A 27 -4.92 3.22 5.56
C THR A 27 -5.81 4.46 5.59
N ASP A 28 -5.29 5.58 6.10
CA ASP A 28 -6.03 6.84 6.19
C ASP A 28 -6.41 7.37 4.80
N LEU A 29 -5.49 7.30 3.82
CA LEU A 29 -5.75 7.69 2.43
C LEU A 29 -6.79 6.80 1.74
N MET A 30 -6.75 5.49 2.01
CA MET A 30 -7.71 4.53 1.49
C MET A 30 -9.11 4.77 2.07
N GLU A 31 -9.22 5.07 3.36
CA GLU A 31 -10.50 5.39 4.01
C GLU A 31 -11.10 6.72 3.53
N GLN A 32 -10.25 7.71 3.21
CA GLN A 32 -10.66 8.97 2.59
C GLN A 32 -11.14 8.79 1.14
N GLY A 33 -10.79 7.68 0.48
CA GLY A 33 -11.11 7.45 -0.93
C GLY A 33 -10.42 8.46 -1.86
N ALA A 34 -9.16 8.81 -1.57
CA ALA A 34 -8.44 9.83 -2.32
C ALA A 34 -8.15 9.36 -3.76
N PRO A 35 -8.64 10.06 -4.81
CA PRO A 35 -8.45 9.62 -6.20
C PRO A 35 -6.99 9.51 -6.62
N ALA A 36 -6.13 10.35 -6.05
CA ALA A 36 -4.69 10.30 -6.28
C ALA A 36 -4.05 9.02 -5.71
N PHE A 37 -4.56 8.52 -4.57
CA PHE A 37 -4.09 7.27 -3.99
C PHE A 37 -4.50 6.10 -4.87
N ASP A 38 -5.77 6.03 -5.29
CA ASP A 38 -6.26 4.97 -6.18
C ASP A 38 -5.46 4.91 -7.50
N ALA A 39 -5.14 6.07 -8.08
CA ALA A 39 -4.29 6.16 -9.26
C ALA A 39 -2.84 5.70 -9.01
N ALA A 40 -2.34 5.80 -7.77
CA ALA A 40 -0.99 5.39 -7.38
C ALA A 40 -0.90 3.90 -6.96
N VAL A 41 -2.01 3.21 -6.70
CA VAL A 41 -2.02 1.80 -6.28
C VAL A 41 -1.18 0.89 -7.20
N PRO A 42 -1.27 0.97 -8.55
CA PRO A 42 -0.51 0.08 -9.43
C PRO A 42 1.00 0.23 -9.26
N ILE A 43 1.51 1.47 -9.23
CA ILE A 43 2.95 1.72 -9.11
C ILE A 43 3.48 1.39 -7.71
N LEU A 44 2.72 1.71 -6.65
CA LEU A 44 3.07 1.35 -5.28
C LEU A 44 3.17 -0.17 -5.11
N SER A 45 2.23 -0.92 -5.68
CA SER A 45 2.26 -2.39 -5.63
C SER A 45 3.52 -2.96 -6.30
N GLN A 46 3.93 -2.41 -7.46
CA GLN A 46 5.14 -2.87 -8.15
C GLN A 46 6.41 -2.57 -7.36
N LEU A 47 6.56 -1.33 -6.87
CA LEU A 47 7.74 -0.91 -6.11
C LEU A 47 7.89 -1.71 -4.82
N LEU A 48 6.80 -1.91 -4.08
CA LEU A 48 6.84 -2.69 -2.84
C LEU A 48 7.16 -4.16 -3.10
N LYS A 49 6.70 -4.74 -4.21
CA LYS A 49 7.03 -6.13 -4.57
C LYS A 49 8.52 -6.28 -4.84
N ALA A 50 9.11 -5.32 -5.57
CA ALA A 50 10.54 -5.29 -5.82
C ALA A 50 11.33 -5.14 -4.50
N GLU A 51 10.96 -4.18 -3.65
CA GLU A 51 11.60 -3.95 -2.36
C GLU A 51 11.52 -5.18 -1.43
N THR A 52 10.38 -5.89 -1.42
CA THR A 52 10.26 -7.13 -0.63
C THR A 52 11.13 -8.24 -1.20
N ALA A 53 11.20 -8.39 -2.52
CA ALA A 53 11.98 -9.43 -3.18
C ALA A 53 13.49 -9.23 -3.00
N GLU A 54 13.97 -7.99 -2.92
CA GLU A 54 15.39 -7.69 -2.64
C GLU A 54 15.83 -8.01 -1.20
N ARG A 55 14.88 -8.23 -0.29
CA ARG A 55 15.13 -8.52 1.13
C ARG A 55 15.05 -10.00 1.48
N GLU A 56 14.59 -10.84 0.56
CA GLU A 56 14.62 -12.31 0.65
C GLU A 56 15.99 -12.87 0.25
#